data_AF-A0A661CFD7-F1
#
_entry.id   AF-A0A661CFD7-F1
#
_cell.length_a   1.000
_cell.length_b   1.000
_cell.length_c   1.000
_cell.angle_alpha   90.00
_cell.angle_beta   90.00
_cell.angle_gamma   90.00
#
_symmetry.space_group_name_H-M   'P 1'
#
loop_
_entity.id
_entity.type
_entity.pdbx_description
1 polymer ?
#
loop_
_entity_poly.entity_id
_entity_poly.type
_entity_poly.pdbx_seq_one_letter_code
_entity_poly.pdbx_strand_id
1 'polypeptide(L)' 'MLINHQREKLINVMVYFAQNTQKCGKVKLFKLMYFLDFEHYRQIGRSVTGLNYYAWPMGPVPVDLYAE' A
#
# COMPACT_ATOMS: atom_id res chain seq x y z
N MET A 1 13.28 -24.08 -0.83
CA MET A 1 12.00 -23.37 -0.58
C MET A 1 12.31 -21.88 -0.56
N LEU A 2 11.66 -21.07 -1.39
CA LEU A 2 11.83 -19.62 -1.34
C LEU A 2 10.96 -19.07 -0.19
N ILE A 3 11.57 -18.33 0.75
CA ILE A 3 10.84 -17.69 1.84
C ILE A 3 10.12 -16.46 1.29
N ASN A 4 8.82 -16.36 1.55
CA ASN A 4 7.97 -15.26 1.08
C ASN A 4 7.66 -14.28 2.24
N HIS A 5 8.05 -13.01 2.08
CA HIS A 5 7.86 -11.94 3.07
C HIS A 5 6.82 -10.88 2.65
N GLN A 6 5.93 -11.17 1.68
CA GLN A 6 4.99 -10.17 1.16
C GLN A 6 4.05 -9.61 2.24
N ARG A 7 3.51 -10.46 3.12
CA ARG A 7 2.61 -10.03 4.21
C ARG A 7 3.32 -9.15 5.23
N GLU A 8 4.55 -9.50 5.60
CA GLU A 8 5.38 -8.71 6.52
C GLU A 8 5.72 -7.34 5.93
N LYS A 9 6.09 -7.28 4.64
CA LYS A 9 6.33 -6.00 3.94
C LYS A 9 5.08 -5.12 3.95
N LEU A 10 3.92 -5.70 3.64
CA LEU A 10 2.64 -4.98 3.68
C LEU A 10 2.37 -4.38 5.06
N ILE A 11 2.50 -5.19 6.12
CA ILE A 11 2.30 -4.73 7.51
C ILE A 11 3.29 -3.61 7.85
N ASN A 12 4.58 -3.78 7.52
CA ASN A 12 5.60 -2.78 7.82
C ASN A 12 5.36 -1.45 7.07
N VAL A 13 4.89 -1.50 5.82
CA VAL A 13 4.47 -0.31 5.08
C VAL A 13 3.32 0.41 5.79
N MET A 14 2.31 -0.34 6.25
CA MET A 14 1.18 0.25 6.98
C MET A 14 1.62 0.86 8.32
N VAL A 15 2.45 0.16 9.09
CA VAL A 15 3.00 0.64 10.36
C VAL A 15 3.81 1.91 10.15
N TYR A 16 4.69 1.93 9.14
CA TYR A 16 5.51 3.09 8.83
C TYR A 16 4.65 4.32 8.54
N PHE A 17 3.65 4.20 7.65
CA PHE A 17 2.79 5.35 7.33
C PHE A 17 1.89 5.76 8.50
N ALA A 18 1.40 4.80 9.30
CA ALA A 18 0.60 5.10 10.49
C ALA A 18 1.40 5.90 11.53
N GLN A 19 2.68 5.56 11.73
CA GLN A 19 3.56 6.23 12.69
C GLN A 19 4.07 7.59 12.19
N ASN A 20 4.33 7.72 10.88
CA ASN A 20 5.02 8.88 10.32
C ASN A 20 4.08 9.88 9.61
N THR A 21 2.77 9.66 9.65
CA THR A 21 1.78 10.54 9.01
C THR A 21 0.77 11.07 10.03
N GLN A 22 0.71 12.39 10.17
CA GLN A 22 -0.33 13.02 10.99
C GLN A 22 -1.73 12.73 10.44
N LYS A 23 -2.65 12.37 11.33
CA LYS A 23 -4.06 12.04 11.02
C LYS A 23 -4.16 10.97 9.90
N CYS A 24 -3.44 9.85 10.08
CA CYS A 24 -3.41 8.74 9.12
C CYS A 24 -4.67 7.85 9.22
N GLY A 25 -5.80 8.34 8.71
CA GLY A 25 -6.99 7.51 8.55
C GLY A 25 -6.89 6.54 7.36
N LYS A 26 -7.77 5.55 7.26
CA LYS A 26 -7.79 4.52 6.20
C LYS A 26 -7.67 5.09 4.78
N VAL A 27 -8.45 6.13 4.46
CA VAL A 27 -8.42 6.78 3.14
C VAL A 27 -7.04 7.36 2.83
N LYS A 28 -6.37 7.97 3.82
CA LYS A 28 -5.05 8.58 3.65
C LYS A 28 -3.98 7.50 3.50
N LEU A 29 -4.07 6.45 4.31
CA LEU A 29 -3.17 5.30 4.24
C LEU A 29 -3.21 4.65 2.85
N PHE A 30 -4.40 4.39 2.29
CA PHE A 30 -4.52 3.80 0.95
C PHE A 30 -3.94 4.67 -0.16
N LYS A 31 -4.12 6.00 -0.07
CA LYS A 31 -3.47 6.94 -1.00
C LYS A 31 -1.93 6.86 -0.91
N LEU A 32 -1.38 6.80 0.29
CA LEU A 32 0.07 6.69 0.49
C LEU A 32 0.63 5.37 -0.03
N MET A 33 -0.07 4.26 0.20
CA MET A 33 0.32 2.94 -0.33
C MET A 33 0.26 2.91 -1.86
N TYR A 34 -0.79 3.48 -2.45
CA TYR A 34 -0.88 3.68 -3.90
C TYR A 34 0.32 4.46 -4.43
N PHE A 35 0.67 5.60 -3.81
CA PHE A 35 1.83 6.37 -4.25
C PHE A 35 3.13 5.60 -4.11
N LEU A 36 3.32 4.85 -3.02
CA LEU A 36 4.50 4.01 -2.83
C LEU A 36 4.66 2.99 -3.96
N ASP A 37 3.60 2.24 -4.26
CA ASP A 37 3.67 1.19 -5.27
C ASP A 37 3.87 1.76 -6.68
N PHE A 38 3.15 2.82 -7.04
CA PHE A 38 3.25 3.43 -8.36
C PHE A 38 4.59 4.13 -8.56
N GLU A 39 5.10 4.83 -7.55
CA GLU A 39 6.39 5.52 -7.64
C GLU A 39 7.55 4.52 -7.68
N HIS A 40 7.53 3.49 -6.84
CA HIS A 40 8.54 2.44 -6.89
C HIS A 40 8.46 1.67 -8.23
N TYR A 41 7.26 1.40 -8.73
CA TYR A 41 7.10 0.77 -10.04
C TYR A 41 7.67 1.65 -11.16
N ARG A 42 7.41 2.96 -11.14
CA ARG A 42 7.97 3.92 -12.08
C ARG A 42 9.51 3.91 -12.08
N GLN A 43 10.13 3.78 -10.92
CA GLN A 43 11.60 3.82 -10.77
C GLN A 43 12.29 2.48 -11.10
N ILE A 44 11.68 1.35 -10.71
CA ILE A 44 12.37 0.05 -10.62
C ILE A 44 11.63 -1.06 -11.42
N GLY A 45 10.42 -0.81 -11.90
CA GLY A 45 9.61 -1.77 -12.68
C GLY A 45 8.90 -2.83 -11.85
N ARG A 46 8.81 -2.65 -10.52
CA ARG A 46 8.07 -3.54 -9.61
C ARG A 46 7.40 -2.73 -8.50
N SER A 47 6.27 -3.19 -7.99
CA SER A 47 5.62 -2.61 -6.81
C SER A 47 6.23 -3.15 -5.52
N VAL A 48 5.99 -2.46 -4.40
CA VAL A 48 6.51 -2.83 -3.07
C VAL A 48 5.60 -3.86 -2.41
N THR A 49 4.29 -3.59 -2.42
CA THR A 49 3.26 -4.39 -1.76
C THR A 49 2.57 -5.37 -2.69
N GLY A 50 2.56 -5.09 -4.01
CA GLY A 50 1.88 -5.96 -4.98
C GLY A 50 0.35 -5.81 -5.02
N LEU A 51 -0.22 -4.81 -4.35
CA LEU A 51 -1.68 -4.63 -4.30
C LEU A 51 -2.25 -4.10 -5.62
N ASN A 52 -3.49 -4.50 -5.91
CA ASN A 52 -4.28 -3.95 -7.00
C ASN A 52 -5.19 -2.84 -6.48
N TYR A 53 -5.14 -1.67 -7.13
CA TYR A 53 -5.88 -0.48 -6.70
C TYR A 53 -7.00 -0.17 -7.68
N TYR A 54 -8.19 0.11 -7.16
CA TYR A 54 -9.36 0.50 -7.94
C TYR A 54 -9.76 1.94 -7.62
N ALA A 55 -10.11 2.70 -8.66
CA ALA A 55 -10.55 4.09 -8.50
C ALA A 55 -11.95 4.13 -7.89
N TRP A 56 -12.05 4.63 -6.65
CA TRP A 56 -13.31 4.87 -5.92
C TRP A 56 -13.51 6.38 -5.71
N PRO A 57 -14.70 6.83 -5.27
CA PRO A 57 -14.99 8.27 -5.13
C PRO A 57 -13.98 9.05 -4.28
N MET A 58 -13.39 8.40 -3.27
CA MET A 58 -12.45 9.04 -2.33
C MET A 58 -10.97 8.77 -2.66
N GLY A 59 -10.68 8.06 -3.76
CA GLY A 59 -9.32 7.74 -4.21
C GLY A 59 -9.11 6.26 -4.53
N PRO A 60 -7.86 5.85 -4.77
CA PRO A 60 -7.51 4.46 -5.05
C PRO A 60 -7.69 3.60 -3.80
N VAL A 61 -8.37 2.47 -3.95
CA VAL A 61 -8.64 1.51 -2.87
C VAL A 61 -8.03 0.15 -3.23
N PRO A 62 -7.16 -0.43 -2.37
CA PRO A 62 -6.73 -1.81 -2.51
C PRO A 62 -7.87 -2.73 -2.05
N VAL A 63 -8.72 -3.18 -2.98
CA VAL A 63 -10.02 -3.82 -2.69
C VAL A 63 -9.86 -5.10 -1.86
N ASP A 64 -8.88 -5.94 -2.19
CA ASP A 64 -8.63 -7.18 -1.45
C ASP A 64 -8.28 -6.90 0.01
N LEU A 65 -7.39 -5.92 0.26
CA LEU A 65 -7.02 -5.50 1.62
C LEU A 65 -8.17 -4.79 2.35
N TYR A 66 -9.05 -4.09 1.62
CA TYR A 66 -10.23 -3.45 2.22
C TYR A 66 -11.27 -4.47 2.68
N ALA A 67 -11.31 -5.65 2.06
CA ALA A 67 -12.24 -6.73 2.36
C ALA A 67 -11.71 -7.73 3.42
N GLU A 68 -10.44 -7.65 3.82
CA GLU A 68 -9.88 -8.36 4.99
C GLU A 68 -10.49 -7.86 6.31
#